data_AF-A0A2U0S792-F1
#
_entry.id   AF-A0A2U0S792-F1
#
_cell.length_a   1.000
_cell.length_b   1.000
_cell.length_c   1.000
_cell.angle_alpha   90.00
_cell.angle_beta   90.00
_cell.angle_gamma   90.00
#
_symmetry.space_group_name_H-M   'P 1'
#
loop_
_entity.id
_entity.type
_entity.pdbx_description
1 polymer ?
#
loop_
_entity_poly.entity_id
_entity_poly.type
_entity_poly.pdbx_seq_one_letter_code
_entity_poly.pdbx_strand_id
1 'polypeptide(L)'
;MKTENKRNPVKIVKNGVLLVRKKAIPKISHFLQFKNTIKERKQTSIILVVSAFLVVNVFLLNTIGGQLLYSTSLQSHGIIETVGVAAYTDSACTIPVSNVDWGRVAPGYSITNTLYVRNEGNSDLTLSFNTNNWNPVNAQNYLTLSWNYAGQTVKPNQVVQITLTLSVSQSTSGIESFYFDIIISGAN
;
A
#
# COMPACT_ATOMS: atom_id res chain seq x y z
N MET A 1 85.07 86.38 23.23
CA MET A 1 85.89 87.09 24.25
C MET A 1 85.13 88.35 24.65
N LYS A 2 84.88 88.54 25.97
CA LYS A 2 84.11 89.63 26.67
C LYS A 2 82.57 89.64 26.53
N THR A 3 81.80 89.14 27.52
CA THR A 3 81.21 89.77 28.76
C THR A 3 80.07 90.75 28.45
N GLU A 4 78.80 90.46 28.74
CA GLU A 4 78.07 90.59 30.04
C GLU A 4 77.09 91.78 29.96
N ASN A 5 75.83 91.58 30.38
CA ASN A 5 75.06 92.45 31.29
C ASN A 5 73.56 92.10 31.25
N LYS A 6 73.09 91.36 32.28
CA LYS A 6 71.67 91.17 32.58
C LYS A 6 71.23 92.25 33.57
N ARG A 7 70.31 93.11 33.15
CA ARG A 7 69.59 94.05 34.02
C ARG A 7 68.34 93.39 34.60
N ASN A 8 68.26 93.35 35.93
CA ASN A 8 67.04 93.12 36.70
C ASN A 8 66.39 94.49 36.99
N PRO A 9 65.08 94.59 37.24
CA PRO A 9 64.67 95.00 38.59
C PRO A 9 63.42 94.28 39.12
N VAL A 10 63.46 93.70 40.32
CA VAL A 10 63.12 94.25 41.66
C VAL A 10 61.65 94.05 42.08
N LYS A 11 61.54 93.37 43.23
CA LYS A 11 60.43 92.90 44.07
C LYS A 11 59.53 93.99 44.66
N ILE A 12 58.31 93.59 45.03
CA ILE A 12 57.67 94.06 46.28
C ILE A 12 57.05 92.85 47.02
N VAL A 13 57.37 92.73 48.31
CA VAL A 13 56.89 91.71 49.26
C VAL A 13 56.16 92.42 50.40
N LYS A 14 55.05 91.87 50.90
CA LYS A 14 54.72 91.94 52.34
C LYS A 14 53.74 90.85 52.79
N ASN A 15 54.13 90.22 53.90
CA ASN A 15 53.35 89.47 54.91
C ASN A 15 52.94 88.02 54.59
N GLY A 16 53.70 87.08 55.15
CA GLY A 16 53.53 85.65 55.00
C GLY A 16 52.38 85.04 55.81
N VAL A 17 51.56 84.24 55.11
CA VAL A 17 50.94 83.01 55.60
C VAL A 17 50.97 82.03 54.42
N LEU A 18 51.51 80.83 54.64
CA LEU A 18 51.79 79.83 53.61
C LEU A 18 50.54 78.97 53.37
N LEU A 19 49.76 79.29 52.32
CA LEU A 19 48.63 78.46 51.87
C LEU A 19 49.13 77.28 51.03
N VAL A 20 49.17 76.08 51.61
CA VAL A 20 49.32 74.84 50.84
C VAL A 20 48.00 74.55 50.11
N ARG A 21 47.87 75.02 48.86
CA ARG A 21 46.80 74.55 47.97
C ARG A 21 47.09 73.10 47.54
N LYS A 22 46.33 72.13 48.06
CA LYS A 22 46.22 70.82 47.42
C LYS A 22 45.66 71.02 46.00
N LYS A 23 46.47 70.72 45.00
CA LYS A 23 46.10 70.75 43.58
C LYS A 23 45.05 69.65 43.35
N ALA A 24 43.79 70.02 43.18
CA ALA A 24 42.76 69.10 42.72
C ALA A 24 43.16 68.60 41.32
N ILE A 25 43.36 67.30 41.18
CA ILE A 25 43.73 66.66 39.91
C ILE A 25 42.42 66.49 39.10
N PRO A 26 42.25 67.12 37.93
CA PRO A 26 41.07 66.87 37.09
C PRO A 26 41.38 65.66 36.20
N LYS A 27 41.03 64.45 36.64
CA LYS A 27 41.25 63.24 35.82
C LYS A 27 40.18 62.16 36.06
N ILE A 28 38.91 62.49 35.87
CA ILE A 28 37.84 61.46 35.89
C ILE A 28 36.80 61.66 34.77
N SER A 29 36.53 62.87 34.28
CA SER A 29 35.47 63.10 33.26
C SER A 29 35.78 62.49 31.89
N HIS A 30 37.01 62.65 31.38
CA HIS A 30 37.38 62.19 30.03
C HIS A 30 37.45 60.64 29.93
N PHE A 31 37.84 59.96 31.02
CA PHE A 31 37.91 58.50 31.06
C PHE A 31 36.53 57.84 31.11
N LEU A 32 35.56 58.49 31.78
CA LEU A 32 34.16 58.07 31.78
C LEU A 32 33.51 58.28 30.40
N GLN A 33 33.77 59.40 29.73
CA GLN A 33 33.29 59.65 28.36
C GLN A 33 33.89 58.66 27.35
N PHE A 34 35.16 58.28 27.50
CA PHE A 34 35.80 57.26 26.65
C PHE A 34 35.23 55.84 26.90
N LYS A 35 34.97 55.47 28.16
CA LYS A 35 34.33 54.19 28.48
C LYS A 35 32.90 54.10 27.95
N ASN A 36 32.14 55.20 28.02
CA ASN A 36 30.77 55.24 27.52
C ASN A 36 30.75 55.13 25.98
N THR A 37 31.62 55.83 25.25
CA THR A 37 31.68 55.70 23.78
C THR A 37 32.12 54.32 23.31
N ILE A 38 33.01 53.63 24.02
CA ILE A 38 33.36 52.21 23.73
C ILE A 38 32.20 51.27 24.04
N LYS A 39 31.48 51.49 25.15
CA LYS A 39 30.31 50.69 25.54
C LYS A 39 29.20 50.83 24.50
N GLU A 40 28.90 52.05 24.05
CA GLU A 40 27.93 52.33 22.99
C GLU A 40 28.33 51.65 21.67
N ARG A 41 29.59 51.79 21.23
CA ARG A 41 30.08 51.10 20.01
C ARG A 41 29.97 49.58 20.10
N LYS A 42 30.29 48.98 21.26
CA LYS A 42 30.14 47.53 21.48
C LYS A 42 28.67 47.12 21.49
N GLN A 43 27.79 47.91 22.08
CA GLN A 43 26.34 47.65 22.07
C GLN A 43 25.75 47.74 20.66
N THR A 44 26.14 48.75 19.87
CA THR A 44 25.74 48.83 18.46
C THR A 44 26.22 47.63 17.66
N SER A 45 27.48 47.18 17.85
CA SER A 45 27.99 45.98 17.19
C SER A 45 27.26 44.69 17.60
N ILE A 46 26.92 44.52 18.88
CA ILE A 46 26.17 43.36 19.37
C ILE A 46 24.76 43.35 18.78
N ILE A 47 24.07 44.51 18.78
CA ILE A 47 22.73 44.64 18.20
C ILE A 47 22.75 44.30 16.70
N LEU A 48 23.77 44.77 15.96
CA LEU A 48 23.93 44.44 14.55
C LEU A 48 24.13 42.95 14.32
N VAL A 49 24.99 42.29 15.09
CA VAL A 49 25.22 40.83 14.97
C VAL A 49 23.95 40.02 15.30
N VAL A 50 23.22 40.40 16.35
CA VAL A 50 21.96 39.73 16.73
C VAL A 50 20.90 39.93 15.64
N SER A 51 20.78 41.13 15.09
CA SER A 51 19.84 41.41 14.00
C SER A 51 20.18 40.61 12.73
N ALA A 52 21.45 40.51 12.36
CA ALA A 52 21.90 39.71 11.23
C ALA A 52 21.61 38.22 11.45
N PHE A 53 21.83 37.70 12.66
CA PHE A 53 21.53 36.31 13.00
C PHE A 53 20.02 36.02 12.93
N LEU A 54 19.19 36.94 13.40
CA LEU A 54 17.72 36.82 13.31
C LEU A 54 17.25 36.82 11.85
N VAL A 55 17.77 37.72 11.01
CA VAL A 55 17.43 37.78 9.57
C VAL A 55 17.82 36.48 8.85
N VAL A 56 19.00 35.93 9.13
CA VAL A 56 19.44 34.65 8.55
C VAL A 56 18.55 33.49 9.00
N ASN A 57 18.15 33.43 10.26
CA ASN A 57 17.23 32.39 10.74
C ASN A 57 15.84 32.53 10.12
N VAL A 58 15.31 33.76 10.02
CA VAL A 58 14.04 34.01 9.31
C VAL A 58 14.15 33.58 7.84
N PHE A 59 15.29 33.80 7.19
CA PHE A 59 15.52 33.36 5.82
C PHE A 59 15.58 31.82 5.70
N LEU A 60 16.30 31.13 6.60
CA LEU A 60 16.47 29.67 6.58
C LEU A 60 15.21 28.90 7.01
N LEU A 61 14.37 29.48 7.88
CA LEU A 61 13.08 28.86 8.26
C LEU A 61 12.02 29.00 7.15
N ASN A 62 12.19 29.96 6.23
CA ASN A 62 11.31 30.14 5.08
C ASN A 62 11.75 29.36 3.83
N THR A 63 12.89 28.64 3.86
CA THR A 63 13.34 27.76 2.76
C THR A 63 12.72 26.36 2.78
N ILE A 64 11.49 26.20 3.31
CA ILE A 64 10.66 24.99 3.08
C ILE A 64 9.88 25.16 1.76
N GLY A 65 10.54 25.68 0.72
CA GLY A 65 9.91 26.06 -0.53
C GLY A 65 10.39 25.17 -1.68
N GLY A 66 9.58 24.16 -2.02
CA GLY A 66 9.61 23.54 -3.34
C GLY A 66 10.26 22.16 -3.45
N GLN A 67 9.80 21.17 -2.67
CA GLN A 67 9.94 19.79 -3.14
C GLN A 67 8.94 19.56 -4.27
N LEU A 68 9.42 19.52 -5.51
CA LEU A 68 8.65 19.11 -6.69
C LEU A 68 8.38 17.60 -6.58
N LEU A 69 7.22 17.26 -6.02
CA LEU A 69 6.71 15.89 -6.01
C LEU A 69 5.98 15.63 -7.33
N TYR A 70 6.57 14.82 -8.18
CA TYR A 70 5.94 14.36 -9.42
C TYR A 70 5.50 12.90 -9.24
N SER A 71 4.20 12.68 -9.08
CA SER A 71 3.60 11.35 -9.07
C SER A 71 2.86 11.14 -10.38
N THR A 72 3.16 10.04 -11.07
CA THR A 72 2.35 9.59 -12.21
C THR A 72 1.55 8.36 -11.78
N SER A 73 0.26 8.35 -12.08
CA SER A 73 -0.60 7.19 -11.84
C SER A 73 -0.55 6.28 -13.06
N LEU A 74 -0.13 5.03 -12.87
CA LEU A 74 -0.22 4.02 -13.90
C LEU A 74 -1.54 3.25 -13.73
N GLN A 75 -2.19 2.95 -14.85
CA GLN A 75 -3.33 2.04 -14.85
C GLN A 75 -2.81 0.61 -14.73
N SER A 76 -3.18 -0.08 -13.64
CA SER A 76 -2.95 -1.51 -13.47
C SER A 76 -4.22 -2.27 -13.86
N HIS A 77 -4.11 -3.17 -14.82
CA HIS A 77 -5.20 -4.05 -15.24
C HIS A 77 -4.69 -5.49 -15.36
N GLY A 78 -5.58 -6.44 -15.12
CA GLY A 78 -5.34 -7.87 -15.27
C GLY A 78 -6.68 -8.59 -15.40
N ILE A 79 -6.67 -9.79 -15.96
CA ILE A 79 -7.83 -10.68 -16.02
C ILE A 79 -7.53 -11.85 -15.09
N ILE A 80 -8.46 -12.16 -14.19
CA ILE A 80 -8.36 -13.33 -13.31
C ILE A 80 -8.97 -14.52 -14.04
N GLU A 81 -8.24 -15.63 -14.12
CA GLU A 81 -8.79 -16.88 -14.61
C GLU A 81 -9.82 -17.44 -13.62
N THR A 82 -10.95 -17.86 -14.18
CA THR A 82 -12.10 -18.39 -13.46
C THR A 82 -12.48 -19.74 -14.08
N VAL A 83 -12.77 -20.69 -13.20
CA VAL A 83 -13.21 -22.04 -13.57
C VAL A 83 -14.65 -22.20 -13.10
N GLY A 84 -15.52 -22.69 -13.98
CA GLY A 84 -16.92 -22.91 -13.66
C GLY A 84 -17.57 -23.86 -14.65
N VAL A 85 -18.40 -24.78 -14.14
CA VAL A 85 -19.13 -25.76 -14.96
C VAL A 85 -20.57 -25.82 -14.47
N ALA A 86 -21.51 -25.84 -15.40
CA ALA A 86 -22.92 -26.07 -15.12
C ALA A 86 -23.52 -27.07 -16.12
N ALA A 87 -24.49 -27.87 -15.65
CA ALA A 87 -25.20 -28.85 -16.46
C ALA A 87 -26.67 -28.42 -16.63
N TYR A 88 -27.21 -28.63 -17.84
CA TYR A 88 -28.51 -28.18 -18.30
C TYR A 88 -29.27 -29.30 -19.00
N THR A 89 -30.60 -29.22 -18.98
CA THR A 89 -31.47 -30.19 -19.66
C THR A 89 -31.67 -29.85 -21.15
N ASP A 90 -31.33 -28.63 -21.56
CA ASP A 90 -31.50 -28.13 -22.92
C ASP A 90 -30.22 -27.49 -23.48
N SER A 91 -30.08 -27.49 -24.81
CA SER A 91 -28.90 -26.96 -25.51
C SER A 91 -28.75 -25.45 -25.43
N ALA A 92 -29.82 -24.72 -25.09
CA ALA A 92 -29.77 -23.28 -24.88
C ALA A 92 -29.35 -22.93 -23.43
N CYS A 93 -29.11 -23.93 -22.59
CA CYS A 93 -28.68 -23.78 -21.20
C CYS A 93 -29.64 -22.91 -20.37
N THR A 94 -30.94 -23.13 -20.53
CA THR A 94 -31.99 -22.36 -19.85
C THR A 94 -32.43 -23.00 -18.54
N ILE A 95 -32.42 -24.33 -18.47
CA ILE A 95 -32.91 -25.09 -17.32
C ILE A 95 -31.75 -25.88 -16.69
N PRO A 96 -31.26 -25.49 -15.50
CA PRO A 96 -30.19 -26.22 -14.82
C PRO A 96 -30.68 -27.61 -14.36
N VAL A 97 -29.77 -28.59 -14.38
CA VAL A 97 -30.04 -29.95 -13.89
C VAL A 97 -29.85 -29.98 -12.38
N SER A 98 -30.92 -30.33 -11.65
CA SER A 98 -30.86 -30.58 -10.20
C SER A 98 -30.90 -32.07 -9.84
N ASN A 99 -31.43 -32.92 -10.72
CA ASN A 99 -31.53 -34.36 -10.56
C ASN A 99 -31.61 -35.04 -11.94
N VAL A 100 -31.14 -36.28 -12.02
CA VAL A 100 -31.30 -37.14 -13.20
C VAL A 100 -32.26 -38.27 -12.83
N ASP A 101 -33.45 -38.28 -13.42
CA ASP A 101 -34.40 -39.38 -13.26
C ASP A 101 -34.05 -40.51 -14.21
N TRP A 102 -33.69 -41.66 -13.63
CA TRP A 102 -33.37 -42.89 -14.37
C TRP A 102 -34.59 -43.77 -14.61
N GLY A 103 -35.75 -43.47 -14.01
CA GLY A 103 -36.93 -44.30 -14.09
C GLY A 103 -36.70 -45.73 -13.61
N ARG A 104 -37.38 -46.69 -14.25
CA ARG A 104 -37.27 -48.12 -13.92
C ARG A 104 -36.35 -48.83 -14.90
N VAL A 105 -35.30 -49.45 -14.37
CA VAL A 105 -34.33 -50.23 -15.16
C VAL A 105 -34.28 -51.66 -14.65
N ALA A 106 -34.41 -52.63 -15.55
CA ALA A 106 -34.34 -54.05 -15.18
C ALA A 106 -32.87 -54.51 -15.06
N PRO A 107 -32.56 -55.50 -14.20
CA PRO A 107 -31.23 -56.11 -14.15
C PRO A 107 -30.79 -56.63 -15.53
N GLY A 108 -29.54 -56.32 -15.91
CA GLY A 108 -28.97 -56.67 -17.21
C GLY A 108 -29.15 -55.61 -18.31
N TYR A 109 -29.87 -54.53 -18.03
CA TYR A 109 -30.15 -53.46 -18.98
C TYR A 109 -29.42 -52.16 -18.62
N SER A 110 -29.34 -51.26 -19.60
CA SER A 110 -28.83 -49.91 -19.44
C SER A 110 -29.86 -48.88 -19.88
N ILE A 111 -29.79 -47.69 -19.30
CA ILE A 111 -30.59 -46.53 -19.69
C ILE A 111 -29.69 -45.31 -19.89
N THR A 112 -30.10 -44.39 -20.75
CA THR A 112 -29.31 -43.21 -21.10
C THR A 112 -30.07 -41.92 -20.86
N ASN A 113 -29.38 -40.89 -20.36
CA ASN A 113 -29.88 -39.53 -20.23
C ASN A 113 -28.91 -38.54 -20.88
N THR A 114 -29.43 -37.64 -21.72
CA THR A 114 -28.63 -36.61 -22.40
C THR A 114 -28.69 -35.30 -21.61
N LEU A 115 -27.51 -34.72 -21.34
CA LEU A 115 -27.35 -33.43 -20.66
C LEU A 115 -26.47 -32.50 -21.51
N TYR A 116 -26.58 -31.20 -21.25
CA TYR A 116 -25.76 -30.16 -21.87
C TYR A 116 -24.87 -29.51 -20.81
N VAL A 117 -23.56 -29.66 -20.92
CA VAL A 117 -22.59 -29.08 -19.98
C VAL A 117 -21.95 -27.86 -20.61
N ARG A 118 -21.99 -26.72 -19.90
CA ARG A 118 -21.39 -25.47 -20.35
C ARG A 118 -20.23 -25.06 -19.45
N ASN A 119 -19.17 -24.56 -20.07
CA ASN A 119 -18.09 -23.87 -19.37
C ASN A 119 -18.55 -22.43 -19.03
N GLU A 120 -18.79 -22.16 -17.75
CA GLU A 120 -19.18 -20.85 -17.21
C GLU A 120 -17.97 -19.98 -16.85
N GLY A 121 -16.76 -20.54 -16.91
CA GLY A 121 -15.51 -19.83 -16.66
C GLY A 121 -15.01 -19.05 -17.88
N ASN A 122 -13.86 -18.42 -17.71
CA ASN A 122 -13.14 -17.69 -18.77
C ASN A 122 -11.84 -18.37 -19.22
N SER A 123 -11.57 -19.59 -18.74
CA SER A 123 -10.45 -20.43 -19.16
C SER A 123 -10.93 -21.73 -19.80
N ASP A 124 -10.08 -22.38 -20.59
CA ASP A 124 -10.36 -23.66 -21.23
C ASP A 124 -10.46 -24.77 -20.16
N LEU A 125 -11.39 -25.72 -20.34
CA LEU A 125 -11.61 -26.80 -19.37
C LEU A 125 -11.63 -28.19 -20.00
N THR A 126 -11.17 -29.17 -19.23
CA THR A 126 -11.43 -30.60 -19.43
C THR A 126 -12.38 -31.07 -18.34
N LEU A 127 -13.40 -31.84 -18.73
CA LEU A 127 -14.42 -32.33 -17.81
C LEU A 127 -14.04 -33.69 -17.22
N SER A 128 -14.43 -33.91 -15.98
CA SER A 128 -14.44 -35.22 -15.32
C SER A 128 -15.72 -35.39 -14.52
N PHE A 129 -16.07 -36.61 -14.14
CA PHE A 129 -17.15 -36.82 -13.18
C PHE A 129 -16.77 -37.87 -12.15
N ASN A 130 -17.46 -37.83 -11.01
CA ASN A 130 -17.43 -38.86 -10.00
C ASN A 130 -18.85 -39.13 -9.49
N THR A 131 -19.03 -40.26 -8.82
CA THR A 131 -20.27 -40.61 -8.11
C THR A 131 -20.03 -40.64 -6.61
N ASN A 132 -21.00 -40.22 -5.81
CA ASN A 132 -20.89 -40.24 -4.36
C ASN A 132 -22.25 -40.49 -3.69
N ASN A 133 -22.27 -40.64 -2.36
CA ASN A 133 -23.50 -40.69 -1.57
C ASN A 133 -24.49 -41.78 -2.03
N TRP A 134 -23.97 -42.93 -2.45
CA TRP A 134 -24.76 -44.09 -2.87
C TRP A 134 -25.67 -44.58 -1.75
N ASN A 135 -26.96 -44.71 -2.05
CA ASN A 135 -27.94 -45.31 -1.16
C ASN A 135 -28.86 -46.25 -1.97
N PRO A 136 -28.90 -47.55 -1.64
CA PRO A 136 -28.09 -48.21 -0.61
C PRO A 136 -26.59 -48.25 -1.00
N VAL A 137 -25.70 -48.28 -0.02
CA VAL A 137 -24.23 -48.19 -0.25
C VAL A 137 -23.71 -49.32 -1.13
N ASN A 138 -24.32 -50.51 -1.07
CA ASN A 138 -23.96 -51.66 -1.90
C ASN A 138 -24.40 -51.52 -3.37
N ALA A 139 -25.20 -50.51 -3.73
CA ALA A 139 -25.66 -50.31 -5.11
C ALA A 139 -24.51 -50.06 -6.08
N GLN A 140 -23.42 -49.41 -5.65
CA GLN A 140 -22.22 -49.19 -6.46
C GLN A 140 -21.53 -50.49 -6.92
N ASN A 141 -21.83 -51.64 -6.29
CA ASN A 141 -21.30 -52.95 -6.71
C ASN A 141 -22.05 -53.53 -7.92
N TYR A 142 -23.24 -53.00 -8.22
CA TYR A 142 -24.15 -53.51 -9.24
C TYR A 142 -24.50 -52.48 -10.31
N LEU A 143 -24.32 -51.20 -10.01
CA LEU A 143 -24.64 -50.07 -10.87
C LEU A 143 -23.36 -49.38 -11.33
N THR A 144 -23.24 -49.20 -12.65
CA THR A 144 -22.11 -48.47 -13.24
C THR A 144 -22.64 -47.28 -14.04
N LEU A 145 -22.21 -46.08 -13.68
CA LEU A 145 -22.43 -44.88 -14.47
C LEU A 145 -21.23 -44.65 -15.40
N SER A 146 -21.51 -44.38 -16.67
CA SER A 146 -20.52 -43.91 -17.65
C SER A 146 -21.07 -42.73 -18.43
N TRP A 147 -20.20 -42.10 -19.22
CA TRP A 147 -20.57 -41.02 -20.13
C TRP A 147 -19.82 -41.12 -21.45
N ASN A 148 -20.23 -40.35 -22.46
CA ASN A 148 -19.58 -40.33 -23.77
C ASN A 148 -18.55 -39.20 -23.94
N TYR A 149 -18.24 -38.43 -22.89
CA TYR A 149 -17.24 -37.35 -22.97
C TYR A 149 -15.83 -37.95 -23.05
N ALA A 150 -15.05 -37.47 -24.01
CA ALA A 150 -13.77 -38.09 -24.41
C ALA A 150 -12.54 -37.25 -24.05
N GLY A 151 -12.68 -36.24 -23.19
CA GLY A 151 -11.57 -35.39 -22.76
C GLY A 151 -11.25 -34.22 -23.69
N GLN A 152 -12.16 -33.84 -24.60
CA GLN A 152 -11.96 -32.69 -25.46
C GLN A 152 -12.00 -31.36 -24.69
N THR A 153 -11.13 -30.42 -25.04
CA THR A 153 -11.13 -29.08 -24.46
C THR A 153 -12.47 -28.37 -24.71
N VAL A 154 -13.02 -27.78 -23.65
CA VAL A 154 -14.26 -27.01 -23.64
C VAL A 154 -13.92 -25.54 -23.40
N LYS A 155 -14.05 -24.73 -24.45
CA LYS A 155 -13.74 -23.30 -24.40
C LYS A 155 -14.76 -22.52 -23.55
N PRO A 156 -14.42 -21.30 -23.08
CA PRO A 156 -15.38 -20.42 -22.41
C PRO A 156 -16.70 -20.30 -23.17
N ASN A 157 -17.82 -20.44 -22.47
CA ASN A 157 -19.20 -20.44 -23.00
C ASN A 157 -19.52 -21.57 -24.00
N GLN A 158 -18.60 -22.49 -24.27
CA GLN A 158 -18.87 -23.65 -25.12
C GLN A 158 -19.78 -24.62 -24.38
N VAL A 159 -20.78 -25.13 -25.10
CA VAL A 159 -21.69 -26.18 -24.64
C VAL A 159 -21.27 -27.50 -25.27
N VAL A 160 -21.19 -28.54 -24.44
CA VAL A 160 -20.95 -29.92 -24.86
C VAL A 160 -22.17 -30.76 -24.49
N GLN A 161 -22.74 -31.44 -25.48
CA GLN A 161 -23.73 -32.47 -25.23
C GLN A 161 -23.04 -33.73 -24.72
N ILE A 162 -23.44 -34.20 -23.55
CA ILE A 162 -23.01 -35.48 -22.99
C ILE A 162 -24.19 -36.44 -22.88
N THR A 163 -23.91 -37.72 -22.96
CA THR A 163 -24.88 -38.79 -22.70
C THR A 163 -24.36 -39.63 -21.55
N LEU A 164 -25.07 -39.58 -20.43
CA LEU A 164 -24.84 -40.44 -19.28
C LEU A 164 -25.52 -41.78 -19.54
N THR A 165 -24.83 -42.88 -19.24
CA THR A 165 -25.36 -44.25 -19.36
C THR A 165 -25.26 -44.93 -18.01
N LEU A 166 -26.41 -45.32 -17.46
CA LEU A 166 -26.47 -46.14 -16.24
C LEU A 166 -26.71 -47.59 -16.64
N SER A 167 -25.80 -48.47 -16.24
CA SER A 167 -25.88 -49.91 -16.49
C SER A 167 -26.15 -50.67 -15.20
N VAL A 168 -27.15 -51.56 -15.22
CA VAL A 168 -27.55 -52.40 -14.09
C VAL A 168 -27.06 -53.83 -14.32
N SER A 169 -26.24 -54.35 -13.40
CA SER A 169 -25.76 -55.73 -13.48
C SER A 169 -26.91 -56.73 -13.46
N GLN A 170 -26.80 -57.82 -14.22
CA GLN A 170 -27.75 -58.94 -14.15
C GLN A 170 -27.76 -59.63 -12.78
N SER A 171 -26.66 -59.53 -12.02
CA SER A 171 -26.53 -60.11 -10.67
C SER A 171 -27.11 -59.24 -9.54
N THR A 172 -27.76 -58.12 -9.88
CA THR A 172 -28.38 -57.22 -8.90
C THR A 172 -29.43 -57.97 -8.09
N SER A 173 -29.34 -57.88 -6.76
CA SER A 173 -30.26 -58.50 -5.82
C SER A 173 -30.44 -57.61 -4.59
N GLY A 174 -31.67 -57.53 -4.08
CA GLY A 174 -31.99 -56.76 -2.87
C GLY A 174 -31.92 -55.23 -3.01
N ILE A 175 -31.93 -54.70 -4.24
CA ILE A 175 -31.97 -53.26 -4.52
C ILE A 175 -33.24 -52.98 -5.33
N GLU A 176 -34.24 -52.37 -4.69
CA GLU A 176 -35.50 -51.98 -5.33
C GLU A 176 -35.48 -50.52 -5.81
N SER A 177 -34.77 -49.67 -5.07
CA SER A 177 -34.58 -48.25 -5.37
C SER A 177 -33.15 -47.85 -5.03
N PHE A 178 -32.61 -46.87 -5.78
CA PHE A 178 -31.30 -46.31 -5.51
C PHE A 178 -31.32 -44.80 -5.74
N TYR A 179 -30.40 -44.10 -5.08
CA TYR A 179 -29.95 -42.77 -5.49
C TYR A 179 -28.45 -42.63 -5.23
N PHE A 180 -27.82 -41.72 -5.95
CA PHE A 180 -26.43 -41.32 -5.76
C PHE A 180 -26.22 -39.95 -6.40
N ASP A 181 -25.20 -39.24 -5.96
CA ASP A 181 -24.83 -37.96 -6.52
C ASP A 181 -23.92 -38.13 -7.73
N ILE A 182 -24.10 -37.28 -8.73
CA ILE A 182 -23.23 -37.16 -9.90
C ILE A 182 -22.54 -35.81 -9.81
N ILE A 183 -21.21 -35.82 -9.63
CA ILE A 183 -20.40 -34.63 -9.47
C ILE A 183 -19.63 -34.42 -10.77
N ILE A 184 -19.98 -33.39 -11.54
CA ILE A 184 -19.26 -33.00 -12.75
C ILE A 184 -18.29 -31.86 -12.40
N SER A 185 -17.03 -32.04 -12.75
CA SER A 185 -15.94 -31.09 -12.44
C SER A 185 -15.23 -30.66 -13.72
N GLY A 186 -14.83 -29.39 -13.78
CA GLY A 186 -13.95 -28.86 -14.82
C GLY A 186 -12.58 -28.51 -14.24
N ALA A 187 -11.52 -28.85 -14.96
CA ALA A 187 -10.15 -28.46 -14.64
C ALA A 187 -9.44 -27.95 -15.90
N ASN A 188 -8.54 -26.97 -15.74
CA ASN A 188 -7.65 -26.47 -16.79
C ASN A 188 -6.40 -27.36 -16.88
#